data_AF-A0A8S3I161-F1
#
_entry.id   AF-A0A8S3I161-F1
#
_cell.length_a   1.000
_cell.length_b   1.000
_cell.length_c   1.000
_cell.angle_alpha   90.00
_cell.angle_beta   90.00
_cell.angle_gamma   90.00
#
_symmetry.space_group_name_H-M   'P 1'
#
loop_
_entity.id
_entity.type
_entity.pdbx_description
1 polymer ?
#
loop_
_entity_poly.entity_id
_entity_poly.type
_entity_poly.pdbx_seq_one_letter_code
_entity_poly.pdbx_strand_id
1 'polypeptide(L)'
;MLPDESREVLETILRFLLDISIRSGNNQINCRNLARIFLPSVFQSFYDMHNKSSKILWWKLRKEKLDTIQQENERLILEHCLMIMILNIDLLCRIPSTLTEELKLPSPRRTKRLDELVTHTCNGEFHLRKYISKNSEEFLQRLSLTKFKNVQTNVEDVNVCMHKPTVTSTSDIDKNNLPIWKCSVDIPNTNVKQVYQRVLYECYLWDNHFAESRTVEKIDDDKEIVQYVVNFLDYIPVRSFCEFR
;
A
#
# COMPACT_ATOMS: atom_id res chain seq x y z
N MET A 1 9.42 -14.29 3.67
CA MET A 1 8.96 -12.90 3.83
C MET A 1 7.52 -12.84 3.34
N LEU A 2 6.63 -12.18 4.09
CA LEU A 2 5.25 -11.98 3.65
C LEU A 2 5.23 -11.06 2.42
N PRO A 3 4.44 -11.34 1.38
CA PRO A 3 4.15 -10.38 0.31
C PRO A 3 3.55 -9.09 0.89
N ASP A 4 3.76 -7.94 0.22
CA ASP A 4 3.30 -6.64 0.74
C ASP A 4 1.79 -6.59 0.98
N GLU A 5 0.99 -7.14 0.07
CA GLU A 5 -0.48 -7.24 0.22
C GLU A 5 -0.86 -8.01 1.49
N SER A 6 -0.24 -9.17 1.72
CA SER A 6 -0.47 -9.98 2.92
C SER A 6 0.02 -9.28 4.19
N ARG A 7 1.13 -8.52 4.09
CA ARG A 7 1.68 -7.72 5.18
C ARG A 7 0.71 -6.61 5.58
N GLU A 8 0.15 -5.86 4.62
CA GLU A 8 -0.80 -4.77 4.88
C GLU A 8 -2.11 -5.28 5.50
N VAL A 9 -2.64 -6.40 5.01
CA VAL A 9 -3.83 -7.05 5.58
C VAL A 9 -3.55 -7.52 7.01
N LEU A 10 -2.44 -8.22 7.24
CA LEU A 10 -2.05 -8.67 8.58
C LEU A 10 -1.85 -7.48 9.52
N GLU A 11 -1.20 -6.42 9.06
CA GLU A 11 -0.96 -5.21 9.85
C GLU A 11 -2.28 -4.54 10.28
N THR A 12 -3.25 -4.48 9.36
CA THR A 12 -4.59 -3.92 9.64
C THR A 12 -5.34 -4.76 10.67
N ILE A 13 -5.33 -6.08 10.54
CA ILE A 13 -5.95 -7.00 11.52
C ILE A 13 -5.29 -6.82 12.90
N LEU A 14 -3.96 -6.82 12.97
CA LEU A 14 -3.23 -6.73 14.24
C LEU A 14 -3.48 -5.38 14.94
N ARG A 15 -3.52 -4.27 14.20
CA ARG A 15 -3.86 -2.95 14.77
C ARG A 15 -5.29 -2.93 15.31
N PHE A 16 -6.26 -3.49 14.58
CA PHE A 16 -7.64 -3.61 15.06
C PHE A 16 -7.75 -4.42 16.36
N LEU A 17 -7.05 -5.57 16.43
CA LEU A 17 -7.01 -6.39 17.65
C LEU A 17 -6.34 -5.66 18.82
N LEU A 18 -5.29 -4.89 18.55
CA LEU A 18 -4.63 -4.06 19.56
C LEU A 18 -5.59 -2.99 20.10
N ASP A 19 -6.32 -2.30 19.23
CA ASP A 19 -7.32 -1.29 19.62
C ASP A 19 -8.43 -1.88 20.49
N ILE A 20 -8.93 -3.07 20.15
CA ILE A 20 -9.90 -3.81 20.99
C ILE A 20 -9.29 -4.08 22.36
N SER A 21 -8.06 -4.61 22.40
CA SER A 21 -7.39 -4.99 23.65
C SER A 21 -7.22 -3.80 24.60
N ILE A 22 -6.86 -2.63 24.06
CA ILE A 22 -6.67 -1.38 24.78
C ILE A 22 -7.99 -0.92 25.40
N ARG A 23 -9.08 -0.96 24.62
CA ARG A 23 -10.41 -0.52 25.06
C ARG A 23 -11.03 -1.43 26.11
N SER A 24 -10.72 -2.73 26.08
CA SER A 24 -11.22 -3.70 27.05
C SER A 24 -10.51 -3.66 28.42
N GLY A 25 -9.39 -2.94 28.55
CA GLY A 25 -8.61 -2.83 29.79
C GLY A 25 -7.84 -4.10 30.16
N ASN A 26 -6.56 -3.96 30.54
CA ASN A 26 -5.60 -5.06 30.76
C ASN A 26 -5.15 -5.78 29.47
N ASN A 27 -4.45 -5.03 28.62
CA ASN A 27 -4.15 -5.36 27.23
C ASN A 27 -3.48 -6.73 27.03
N GLN A 28 -2.57 -7.16 27.91
CA GLN A 28 -1.87 -8.44 27.72
C GLN A 28 -2.80 -9.66 27.77
N ILE A 29 -3.72 -9.70 28.75
CA ILE A 29 -4.68 -10.80 28.90
C ILE A 29 -5.64 -10.81 27.72
N ASN A 30 -6.09 -9.63 27.29
CA ASN A 30 -7.00 -9.49 26.16
C ASN A 30 -6.31 -9.83 24.83
N CYS A 31 -5.08 -9.38 24.62
CA CYS A 31 -4.28 -9.74 23.43
C CYS A 31 -4.09 -11.26 23.34
N ARG A 32 -3.85 -11.95 24.46
CA ARG A 32 -3.73 -13.41 24.48
C ARG A 32 -5.04 -14.10 24.12
N ASN A 33 -6.17 -13.62 24.67
CA ASN A 33 -7.49 -14.16 24.36
C ASN A 33 -7.87 -13.92 22.89
N LEU A 34 -7.61 -12.72 22.37
CA LEU A 34 -7.80 -12.38 20.96
C LEU A 34 -6.88 -13.23 20.06
N ALA A 35 -5.61 -13.37 20.41
CA ALA A 35 -4.68 -14.24 19.69
C ALA A 35 -5.22 -15.67 19.60
N ARG A 36 -5.73 -16.22 20.71
CA ARG A 36 -6.34 -17.57 20.72
C ARG A 36 -7.57 -17.67 19.81
N ILE A 37 -8.43 -16.65 19.78
CA ILE A 37 -9.65 -16.63 18.94
C ILE A 37 -9.28 -16.56 17.44
N PHE A 38 -8.33 -15.71 17.09
CA PHE A 38 -7.97 -15.44 15.69
C PHE A 38 -6.89 -16.38 15.14
N LEU A 39 -6.25 -17.20 15.99
CA LEU A 39 -5.23 -18.18 15.60
C LEU A 39 -5.64 -19.04 14.39
N PRO A 40 -6.87 -19.60 14.33
CA PRO A 40 -7.28 -20.44 13.21
C PRO A 40 -7.44 -19.69 11.89
N SER A 41 -7.82 -18.41 11.94
CA SER A 41 -7.98 -17.57 10.76
C SER A 41 -6.65 -17.06 10.22
N VAL A 42 -5.71 -16.71 11.11
CA VAL A 42 -4.39 -16.18 10.71
C VAL A 42 -3.44 -17.31 10.28
N PHE A 43 -3.53 -18.49 10.91
CA PHE A 43 -2.68 -19.64 10.65
C PHE A 43 -3.46 -20.83 10.07
N GLN A 44 -4.32 -20.57 9.08
CA GLN A 44 -5.18 -21.59 8.48
C GLN A 44 -4.41 -22.83 7.97
N SER A 45 -3.20 -22.63 7.43
CA SER A 45 -2.33 -23.73 6.97
C SER A 45 -1.93 -24.71 8.07
N PHE A 46 -1.74 -24.23 9.31
CA PHE A 46 -1.47 -25.10 10.47
C PHE A 46 -2.68 -26.02 10.72
N TYR A 47 -3.88 -25.46 10.75
CA TYR A 47 -5.10 -26.24 11.02
C TYR A 47 -5.48 -27.19 9.86
N ASP A 48 -5.25 -26.80 8.61
CA ASP A 48 -5.50 -27.64 7.43
C ASP A 48 -4.58 -28.86 7.35
N MET A 49 -3.33 -28.73 7.83
CA MET A 49 -2.36 -29.83 7.90
C MET A 49 -2.74 -30.86 8.96
N HIS A 50 -3.27 -30.42 10.10
CA HIS A 50 -3.62 -31.31 11.21
C HIS A 50 -5.02 -31.94 11.09
N ASN A 51 -5.91 -31.44 10.23
CA ASN A 51 -7.25 -31.99 10.00
C ASN A 51 -7.31 -33.18 9.00
N LYS A 52 -6.20 -33.56 8.35
CA LYS A 52 -6.18 -34.58 7.27
C LYS A 52 -5.89 -36.03 7.71
N SER A 53 -5.95 -36.37 8.99
CA SER A 53 -5.58 -37.72 9.46
C SER A 53 -6.79 -38.67 9.54
N SER A 54 -6.82 -39.71 8.70
CA SER A 54 -7.80 -40.79 8.73
C SER A 54 -7.17 -42.17 9.06
N LYS A 55 -7.93 -42.95 9.86
CA LYS A 55 -7.84 -44.38 10.22
C LYS A 55 -6.84 -44.81 11.32
N ILE A 56 -7.44 -45.48 12.32
CA ILE A 56 -7.00 -45.72 13.71
C ILE A 56 -6.38 -47.11 13.85
N LEU A 57 -5.18 -47.17 14.44
CA LEU A 57 -4.48 -48.40 14.85
C LEU A 57 -3.88 -48.17 16.26
N TRP A 58 -3.81 -49.19 17.11
CA TRP A 58 -3.45 -49.01 18.53
C TRP A 58 -2.00 -48.55 18.79
N TRP A 59 -1.04 -48.86 17.91
CA TRP A 59 0.31 -48.27 17.95
C TRP A 59 0.33 -46.79 17.53
N LYS A 60 -0.67 -46.33 16.76
CA LYS A 60 -0.89 -44.89 16.58
C LYS A 60 -1.42 -44.23 17.85
N LEU A 61 -2.10 -44.89 18.79
CA LEU A 61 -2.64 -44.21 19.99
C LEU A 61 -1.56 -43.60 20.90
N ARG A 62 -0.41 -44.29 21.06
CA ARG A 62 0.73 -43.77 21.83
C ARG A 62 1.47 -42.65 21.06
N LYS A 63 1.53 -42.78 19.74
CA LYS A 63 2.11 -41.78 18.83
C LYS A 63 1.19 -40.54 18.72
N GLU A 64 -0.12 -40.72 18.66
CA GLU A 64 -1.18 -39.69 18.69
C GLU A 64 -1.17 -38.94 20.00
N LYS A 65 -0.93 -39.60 21.14
CA LYS A 65 -0.73 -38.87 22.42
C LYS A 65 0.49 -37.96 22.39
N LEU A 66 1.59 -38.40 21.77
CA LEU A 66 2.78 -37.56 21.62
C LEU A 66 2.57 -36.46 20.57
N ASP A 67 1.92 -36.78 19.46
CA ASP A 67 1.58 -35.87 18.37
C ASP A 67 0.55 -34.82 18.83
N THR A 68 -0.40 -35.17 19.70
CA THR A 68 -1.36 -34.21 20.30
C THR A 68 -0.72 -33.28 21.32
N ILE A 69 0.22 -33.77 22.14
CA ILE A 69 1.03 -32.91 23.02
C ILE A 69 1.90 -31.96 22.19
N GLN A 70 2.51 -32.47 21.11
CA GLN A 70 3.32 -31.68 20.20
C GLN A 70 2.47 -30.63 19.48
N GLN A 71 1.31 -31.00 18.97
CA GLN A 71 0.36 -30.09 18.31
C GLN A 71 -0.17 -29.02 19.27
N GLU A 72 -0.45 -29.39 20.52
CA GLU A 72 -0.86 -28.43 21.55
C GLU A 72 0.28 -27.46 21.89
N ASN A 73 1.52 -27.95 21.98
CA ASN A 73 2.69 -27.10 22.17
C ASN A 73 2.88 -26.13 20.99
N GLU A 74 2.75 -26.60 19.75
CA GLU A 74 2.82 -25.75 18.56
C GLU A 74 1.71 -24.71 18.54
N ARG A 75 0.48 -25.09 18.92
CA ARG A 75 -0.64 -24.16 19.08
C ARG A 75 -0.34 -23.08 20.12
N LEU A 76 0.23 -23.44 21.27
CA LEU A 76 0.61 -22.49 22.32
C LEU A 76 1.73 -21.54 21.87
N ILE A 77 2.70 -22.03 21.10
CA ILE A 77 3.75 -21.20 20.50
C ILE A 77 3.12 -20.20 19.52
N LEU A 78 2.26 -20.65 18.61
CA LEU A 78 1.61 -19.77 17.64
C LEU A 78 0.68 -18.75 18.32
N GLU A 79 -0.05 -19.15 19.36
CA GLU A 79 -0.86 -18.25 20.20
C GLU A 79 0.02 -17.14 20.81
N HIS A 80 1.17 -17.52 21.38
CA HIS A 80 2.10 -16.58 21.97
C HIS A 80 2.74 -15.66 20.93
N CYS A 81 3.13 -16.20 19.76
CA CYS A 81 3.61 -15.42 18.63
C CYS A 81 2.57 -14.38 18.20
N LEU A 82 1.31 -14.78 18.00
CA LEU A 82 0.27 -13.85 17.59
C LEU A 82 -0.03 -12.79 18.65
N MET A 83 0.02 -13.14 19.93
CA MET A 83 -0.08 -12.17 21.02
C MET A 83 1.06 -11.14 20.98
N ILE A 84 2.32 -11.58 20.83
CA ILE A 84 3.48 -10.69 20.69
C ILE A 84 3.32 -9.79 19.46
N MET A 85 2.81 -10.34 18.37
CA MET A 85 2.55 -9.59 17.15
C MET A 85 1.51 -8.48 17.36
N ILE A 86 0.40 -8.76 18.07
CA ILE A 86 -0.60 -7.75 18.41
C ILE A 86 0.03 -6.64 19.28
N LEU A 87 0.80 -7.02 20.31
CA LEU A 87 1.41 -6.07 21.25
C LEU A 87 2.50 -5.19 20.63
N ASN A 88 3.20 -5.67 19.60
CA ASN A 88 4.37 -5.02 19.01
C ASN A 88 4.16 -4.67 17.54
N ILE A 89 2.92 -4.39 17.15
CA ILE A 89 2.58 -4.14 15.74
C ILE A 89 3.39 -2.99 15.12
N ASP A 90 3.68 -1.96 15.91
CA ASP A 90 4.49 -0.80 15.48
C ASP A 90 5.95 -1.16 15.15
N LEU A 91 6.42 -2.32 15.60
CA LEU A 91 7.77 -2.82 15.38
C LEU A 91 7.83 -3.87 14.25
N LEU A 92 6.76 -4.64 14.05
CA LEU A 92 6.72 -5.77 13.11
C LEU A 92 6.95 -5.41 11.65
N CYS A 93 6.47 -4.23 11.24
CA CYS A 93 6.57 -3.76 9.86
C CYS A 93 7.63 -2.66 9.70
N ARG A 94 8.43 -2.42 10.73
CA ARG A 94 9.49 -1.41 10.71
C ARG A 94 10.84 -2.06 10.44
N ILE A 95 11.54 -1.56 9.43
CA ILE A 95 12.94 -1.94 9.21
C ILE A 95 13.77 -1.30 10.34
N PRO A 96 14.50 -2.09 11.15
CA PRO A 96 15.40 -1.56 12.16
C PRO A 96 16.40 -0.56 11.56
N SER A 97 16.69 0.52 12.28
CA SER A 97 17.64 1.54 11.81
C SER A 97 19.03 0.97 11.60
N THR A 98 19.46 0.02 12.43
CA THR A 98 20.73 -0.71 12.31
C THR A 98 20.83 -1.45 10.97
N LEU A 99 19.77 -2.16 10.56
CA LEU A 99 19.71 -2.83 9.26
C LEU A 99 19.69 -1.84 8.10
N THR A 100 19.10 -0.67 8.30
CA THR A 100 19.09 0.41 7.29
C THR A 100 20.51 0.93 7.03
N GLU A 101 21.31 1.09 8.08
CA GLU A 101 22.71 1.52 8.02
C GLU A 101 23.63 0.45 7.42
N GLU A 102 23.53 -0.80 7.90
CA GLU A 102 24.33 -1.93 7.43
C GLU A 102 24.08 -2.24 5.94
N LEU A 103 22.82 -2.21 5.52
CA LEU A 103 22.42 -2.49 4.14
C LEU A 103 22.47 -1.25 3.24
N LYS A 104 22.88 -0.09 3.77
CA LYS A 104 22.87 1.20 3.07
C LYS A 104 21.54 1.47 2.35
N LEU A 105 20.43 1.07 2.99
CA LEU A 105 19.11 1.31 2.42
C LEU A 105 18.90 2.83 2.33
N PRO A 106 18.22 3.33 1.28
CA PRO A 106 17.85 4.73 1.20
C PRO A 106 17.11 5.09 2.49
N SER A 107 17.54 6.16 3.18
CA SER A 107 16.84 6.64 4.36
C SER A 107 15.35 6.80 4.03
N PRO A 108 14.43 6.51 4.98
CA PRO A 108 13.01 6.76 4.76
C PRO A 108 12.87 8.23 4.37
N ARG A 109 12.57 8.47 3.09
CA ARG A 109 12.53 9.81 2.53
C ARG A 109 11.48 10.57 3.32
N ARG A 110 11.91 11.52 4.15
CA ARG A 110 10.98 12.43 4.80
C ARG A 110 10.22 13.12 3.67
N THR A 111 8.91 12.91 3.62
CA THR A 111 8.05 13.59 2.64
C THR A 111 8.27 15.09 2.80
N LYS A 112 8.86 15.72 1.79
CA LYS A 112 9.08 17.17 1.77
C LYS A 112 7.72 17.85 1.87
N ARG A 113 7.60 18.84 2.73
CA ARG A 113 6.34 19.57 2.86
C ARG A 113 6.13 20.46 1.63
N LEU A 114 4.87 20.73 1.28
CA LEU A 114 4.55 21.51 0.09
C LEU A 114 5.13 22.94 0.16
N ASP A 115 5.10 23.57 1.33
CA ASP A 115 5.73 24.86 1.60
C ASP A 115 7.24 24.85 1.33
N GLU A 116 7.96 23.82 1.79
CA GLU A 116 9.39 23.65 1.52
C GLU A 116 9.67 23.52 0.01
N LEU A 117 8.84 22.76 -0.71
CA LEU A 117 8.97 22.56 -2.16
C LEU A 117 8.71 23.86 -2.95
N VAL A 118 7.65 24.58 -2.57
CA VAL A 118 7.23 25.82 -3.23
C VAL A 118 8.29 26.90 -3.01
N THR A 119 8.69 27.13 -1.76
CA THR A 119 9.68 28.17 -1.39
C THR A 119 11.03 27.90 -2.03
N HIS A 120 11.53 26.66 -2.00
CA HIS A 120 12.80 26.29 -2.65
C HIS A 120 12.79 26.61 -4.15
N THR A 121 11.71 26.28 -4.84
CA THR A 121 11.58 26.50 -6.30
C THR A 121 11.38 27.96 -6.66
N CYS A 122 10.82 28.75 -5.73
CA CYS A 122 10.43 30.15 -5.92
C CYS A 122 11.33 31.14 -5.16
N ASN A 123 12.63 30.84 -5.03
CA ASN A 123 13.64 31.74 -4.44
C ASN A 123 13.32 32.22 -3.02
N GLY A 124 12.72 31.36 -2.19
CA GLY A 124 12.38 31.64 -0.79
C GLY A 124 10.98 32.18 -0.56
N GLU A 125 10.23 32.51 -1.61
CA GLU A 125 8.86 33.01 -1.50
C GLU A 125 7.83 31.91 -1.73
N PHE A 126 6.69 31.96 -1.02
CA PHE A 126 5.60 31.02 -1.24
C PHE A 126 4.73 31.46 -2.43
N HIS A 127 5.02 30.94 -3.63
CA HIS A 127 4.23 31.17 -4.85
C HIS A 127 3.76 29.86 -5.48
N LEU A 128 2.64 29.32 -5.00
CA LEU A 128 2.12 28.02 -5.44
C LEU A 128 1.87 27.94 -6.95
N ARG A 129 1.26 28.98 -7.56
CA ARG A 129 0.98 29.02 -9.01
C ARG A 129 2.26 28.97 -9.84
N LYS A 130 3.29 29.71 -9.42
CA LYS A 130 4.60 29.75 -10.09
C LYS A 130 5.31 28.39 -9.95
N TYR A 131 5.24 27.79 -8.76
CA TYR A 131 5.75 26.45 -8.51
C TYR A 131 5.10 25.40 -9.43
N ILE A 132 3.76 25.36 -9.48
CA ILE A 132 3.01 24.41 -10.32
C ILE A 132 3.38 24.61 -11.79
N SER A 133 3.36 25.85 -12.28
CA SER A 133 3.67 26.16 -13.69
C SER A 133 5.08 25.70 -14.06
N LYS A 134 6.10 26.11 -13.30
CA LYS A 134 7.50 25.75 -13.54
C LYS A 134 7.71 24.22 -13.46
N ASN A 135 7.19 23.59 -12.41
CA ASN A 135 7.36 22.15 -12.20
C ASN A 135 6.63 21.33 -13.28
N SER A 136 5.46 21.79 -13.75
CA SER A 136 4.73 21.15 -14.85
C SER A 136 5.48 21.27 -16.18
N GLU A 137 6.06 22.44 -16.48
CA GLU A 137 6.82 22.67 -17.71
C GLU A 137 8.11 21.84 -17.73
N GLU A 138 8.88 21.85 -16.62
CA GLU A 138 10.06 21.00 -16.45
C GLU A 138 9.72 19.51 -16.57
N PHE A 139 8.57 19.09 -16.01
CA PHE A 139 8.10 17.72 -16.12
C PHE A 139 7.77 17.34 -17.57
N LEU A 140 7.03 18.18 -18.30
CA LEU A 140 6.68 17.94 -19.70
C LEU A 140 7.92 17.91 -20.60
N GLN A 141 8.87 18.82 -20.39
CA GLN A 141 10.14 18.83 -21.12
C GLN A 141 10.97 17.57 -20.84
N ARG A 142 10.95 17.08 -19.58
CA ARG A 142 11.59 15.82 -19.24
C ARG A 142 10.90 14.65 -19.94
N LEU A 143 9.57 14.61 -19.96
CA LEU A 143 8.80 13.57 -20.63
C LEU A 143 9.08 13.53 -22.14
N SER A 144 9.21 14.67 -22.81
CA SER A 144 9.45 14.72 -24.26
C SER A 144 10.80 14.11 -24.67
N LEU A 145 11.78 14.11 -23.78
CA LEU A 145 13.11 13.52 -23.99
C LEU A 145 13.23 12.10 -23.42
N THR A 146 12.21 11.62 -22.69
CA THR A 146 12.27 10.35 -21.98
C THR A 146 12.08 9.17 -22.93
N LYS A 147 13.02 8.23 -22.91
CA LYS A 147 12.89 6.96 -23.63
C LYS A 147 12.13 5.95 -22.77
N PHE A 148 11.02 5.45 -23.32
CA PHE A 148 10.18 4.44 -22.69
C PHE A 148 10.47 3.05 -23.27
N LYS A 149 10.43 2.04 -22.41
CA LYS A 149 10.52 0.63 -22.79
C LYS A 149 9.15 -0.01 -22.71
N ASN A 150 8.78 -0.81 -23.69
CA ASN A 150 7.51 -1.54 -23.66
C ASN A 150 7.50 -2.54 -22.51
N VAL A 151 6.34 -2.64 -21.85
CA VAL A 151 6.06 -3.62 -20.80
C VAL A 151 5.00 -4.56 -21.34
N GLN A 152 5.24 -5.86 -21.23
CA GLN A 152 4.25 -6.86 -21.65
C GLN A 152 3.03 -6.78 -20.74
N THR A 153 1.85 -6.81 -21.34
CA THR A 153 0.57 -6.76 -20.66
C THR A 153 -0.31 -7.88 -21.19
N ASN A 154 -1.20 -8.38 -20.34
CA ASN A 154 -2.23 -9.35 -20.67
C ASN A 154 -3.57 -8.69 -21.05
N VAL A 155 -3.60 -7.36 -21.14
CA VAL A 155 -4.79 -6.59 -21.50
C VAL A 155 -4.72 -6.28 -22.99
N GLU A 156 -5.73 -6.75 -23.73
CA GLU A 156 -5.86 -6.48 -25.17
C GLU A 156 -6.02 -4.97 -25.43
N ASP A 157 -5.48 -4.51 -26.56
CA ASP A 157 -5.55 -3.12 -27.03
C ASP A 157 -4.97 -2.05 -26.08
N VAL A 158 -4.21 -2.46 -25.06
CA VAL A 158 -3.52 -1.54 -24.14
C VAL A 158 -2.01 -1.62 -24.30
N ASN A 159 -1.42 -0.49 -24.70
CA ASN A 159 0.01 -0.32 -24.79
C ASN A 159 0.55 0.29 -23.49
N VAL A 160 1.40 -0.46 -22.77
CA VAL A 160 2.07 0.01 -21.56
C VAL A 160 3.56 0.13 -21.81
N CYS A 161 4.12 1.28 -21.45
CA CYS A 161 5.56 1.51 -21.46
C CYS A 161 6.01 2.10 -20.12
N MET A 162 7.26 1.81 -19.75
CA MET A 162 7.85 2.30 -18.50
C MET A 162 9.23 2.93 -18.76
N HIS A 163 9.49 4.03 -18.07
CA HIS A 163 10.82 4.57 -17.89
C HIS A 163 11.23 4.44 -16.42
N LYS A 164 12.27 3.67 -16.14
CA LYS A 164 12.87 3.56 -14.81
C LYS A 164 14.05 4.53 -14.72
N PRO A 165 14.02 5.56 -13.86
CA PRO A 165 15.15 6.45 -13.68
C PRO A 165 16.40 5.66 -13.27
N THR A 166 17.48 5.82 -14.01
CA THR A 166 18.79 5.27 -13.63
C THR A 166 19.42 6.19 -12.59
N VAL A 167 19.60 5.69 -11.37
CA VAL A 167 20.34 6.41 -10.32
C VAL A 167 21.83 6.28 -10.64
N THR A 168 22.43 7.33 -11.22
CA THR A 168 23.84 7.31 -11.66
C THR A 168 24.79 8.00 -10.69
N SER A 169 24.28 8.81 -9.76
CA SER A 169 25.08 9.68 -8.90
C SER A 169 24.52 9.73 -7.48
N THR A 170 25.37 9.90 -6.47
CA THR A 170 24.97 10.10 -5.06
C THR A 170 24.12 11.36 -4.85
N SER A 171 24.24 12.37 -5.72
CA SER A 171 23.38 13.57 -5.74
C SER A 171 21.98 13.34 -6.34
N ASP A 172 21.74 12.20 -7.01
CA ASP A 172 20.41 11.83 -7.52
C ASP A 172 19.59 11.01 -6.50
N ILE A 173 20.17 10.70 -5.33
CA ILE A 173 19.50 9.97 -4.25
C ILE A 173 18.29 10.76 -3.72
N ASP A 174 18.34 12.09 -3.80
CA ASP A 174 17.25 13.00 -3.41
C ASP A 174 16.15 13.15 -4.47
N LYS A 175 16.35 12.61 -5.69
CA LYS A 175 15.34 12.66 -6.76
C LYS A 175 14.36 11.49 -6.63
N ASN A 176 13.11 11.74 -7.04
CA ASN A 176 12.07 10.73 -7.01
C ASN A 176 12.43 9.56 -7.95
N ASN A 177 12.67 8.37 -7.39
CA ASN A 177 13.10 7.19 -8.17
C ASN A 177 11.91 6.36 -8.66
N LEU A 178 10.70 6.89 -8.50
CA LEU A 178 9.51 6.22 -8.99
C LEU A 178 9.59 6.09 -10.52
N PRO A 179 9.30 4.89 -11.06
CA PRO A 179 9.18 4.71 -12.49
C PRO A 179 8.06 5.60 -13.05
N ILE A 180 8.27 6.11 -14.25
CA ILE A 180 7.23 6.80 -15.01
C ILE A 180 6.57 5.76 -15.89
N TRP A 181 5.25 5.63 -15.73
CA TRP A 181 4.43 4.76 -16.55
C TRP A 181 3.70 5.58 -17.60
N LYS A 182 3.62 5.03 -18.81
CA LYS A 182 2.81 5.54 -19.90
C LYS A 182 1.89 4.42 -20.35
N CYS A 183 0.59 4.65 -20.27
CA CYS A 183 -0.44 3.75 -20.77
C CYS A 183 -1.19 4.46 -21.89
N SER A 184 -1.46 3.75 -22.98
CA SER A 184 -2.23 4.29 -24.11
C SER A 184 -3.16 3.22 -24.65
N VAL A 185 -4.38 3.64 -24.99
CA VAL A 185 -5.46 2.84 -25.56
C VAL A 185 -6.13 3.66 -26.66
N ASP A 186 -6.52 3.02 -27.74
CA ASP A 186 -7.26 3.65 -28.83
C ASP A 186 -8.77 3.56 -28.55
N ILE A 187 -9.45 4.70 -28.50
CA ILE A 187 -10.89 4.76 -28.24
C ILE A 187 -11.61 5.13 -29.55
N PRO A 188 -12.26 4.15 -30.22
CA PRO A 188 -12.91 4.41 -31.49
C PRO A 188 -14.12 5.33 -31.33
N ASN A 189 -14.45 6.07 -32.39
CA ASN A 189 -15.70 6.85 -32.51
C ASN A 189 -15.95 7.89 -31.40
N THR A 190 -14.89 8.36 -30.74
CA THR A 190 -14.99 9.33 -29.63
C THR A 190 -14.09 10.54 -29.89
N ASN A 191 -14.50 11.73 -29.46
CA ASN A 191 -13.66 12.93 -29.56
C ASN A 191 -12.93 13.25 -28.24
N VAL A 192 -11.87 14.06 -28.33
CA VAL A 192 -11.00 14.42 -27.18
C VAL A 192 -11.80 15.05 -26.05
N LYS A 193 -12.79 15.90 -26.35
CA LYS A 193 -13.60 16.58 -25.34
C LYS A 193 -14.47 15.61 -24.54
N GLN A 194 -15.04 14.60 -25.21
CA GLN A 194 -15.81 13.53 -24.56
C GLN A 194 -14.93 12.66 -23.68
N VAL A 195 -13.73 12.27 -24.16
CA VAL A 195 -12.75 11.53 -23.34
C VAL A 195 -12.35 12.34 -22.11
N TYR A 196 -12.03 13.62 -22.29
CA TYR A 196 -11.68 14.53 -21.20
C TYR A 196 -12.80 14.62 -20.15
N GLN A 197 -14.05 14.83 -20.57
CA GLN A 197 -15.20 14.88 -19.67
C GLN A 197 -15.39 13.55 -18.92
N ARG A 198 -15.29 12.42 -19.63
CA ARG A 198 -15.41 11.07 -19.06
C ARG A 198 -14.34 10.82 -17.98
N VAL A 199 -13.11 11.25 -18.23
CA VAL A 199 -11.98 11.05 -17.32
C VAL A 199 -12.05 11.98 -16.10
N LEU A 200 -12.47 13.24 -16.25
CA LEU A 200 -12.45 14.18 -15.14
C LEU A 200 -13.69 14.14 -14.23
N TYR A 201 -14.87 13.94 -14.82
CA TYR A 201 -16.15 14.15 -14.12
C TYR A 201 -16.98 12.88 -14.01
N GLU A 202 -16.62 11.83 -14.75
CA GLU A 202 -17.41 10.60 -14.84
C GLU A 202 -16.59 9.36 -14.43
N CYS A 203 -15.64 9.52 -13.50
CA CYS A 203 -14.82 8.42 -12.95
C CYS A 203 -15.65 7.23 -12.47
N TYR A 204 -16.81 7.51 -11.86
CA TYR A 204 -17.76 6.50 -11.37
C TYR A 204 -18.29 5.57 -12.47
N LEU A 205 -18.16 5.92 -13.76
CA LEU A 205 -18.57 5.06 -14.87
C LEU A 205 -17.54 3.99 -15.22
N TRP A 206 -16.28 4.15 -14.83
CA TRP A 206 -15.19 3.29 -15.30
C TRP A 206 -14.23 2.82 -14.20
N ASP A 207 -14.29 3.40 -12.99
CA ASP A 207 -13.59 2.89 -11.81
C ASP A 207 -14.59 2.40 -10.76
N ASN A 208 -14.70 1.08 -10.61
CA ASN A 208 -15.57 0.44 -9.63
C ASN A 208 -15.18 0.75 -8.17
N HIS A 209 -13.94 1.19 -7.93
CA HIS A 209 -13.45 1.53 -6.60
C HIS A 209 -13.66 3.01 -6.28
N PHE A 210 -14.11 3.82 -7.24
CA PHE A 210 -14.39 5.22 -7.00
C PHE A 210 -15.59 5.36 -6.05
N ALA A 211 -15.36 5.99 -4.90
CA ALA A 211 -16.38 6.13 -3.86
C ALA A 211 -17.11 7.47 -3.99
N GLU A 212 -16.38 8.57 -3.89
CA GLU A 212 -16.94 9.92 -3.94
C GLU A 212 -15.92 10.95 -4.41
N SER A 213 -16.41 12.09 -4.90
CA SER A 213 -15.58 13.26 -5.22
C SER A 213 -16.33 14.56 -4.98
N ARG A 214 -15.58 15.61 -4.69
CA ARG A 214 -16.06 16.98 -4.58
C ARG A 214 -15.04 17.97 -5.13
N THR A 215 -15.52 19.02 -5.78
CA THR A 215 -14.72 20.22 -6.03
C THR A 215 -14.53 20.96 -4.71
N VAL A 216 -13.28 21.08 -4.27
CA VAL A 216 -12.91 21.82 -3.06
C VAL A 216 -12.89 23.32 -3.34
N GLU A 217 -12.33 23.70 -4.50
CA GLU A 217 -12.22 25.10 -4.92
C GLU A 217 -12.18 25.17 -6.45
N LYS A 218 -12.99 26.06 -7.04
CA LYS A 218 -12.89 26.39 -8.47
C LYS A 218 -12.01 27.63 -8.61
N ILE A 219 -10.88 27.50 -9.29
CA ILE A 219 -9.87 28.56 -9.42
C ILE A 219 -10.19 29.44 -10.63
N ASP A 220 -10.43 28.82 -11.78
CA ASP A 220 -10.91 29.48 -12.99
C ASP A 220 -11.74 28.51 -13.84
N ASP A 221 -12.05 28.86 -15.09
CA ASP A 221 -12.89 28.03 -15.96
C ASP A 221 -12.24 26.69 -16.35
N ASP A 222 -10.91 26.61 -16.28
CA ASP A 222 -10.15 25.42 -16.71
C ASP A 222 -9.31 24.83 -15.57
N LYS A 223 -9.44 25.32 -14.32
CA LYS A 223 -8.62 24.89 -13.17
C LYS A 223 -9.45 24.75 -11.90
N GLU A 224 -9.27 23.63 -11.22
CA GLU A 224 -9.94 23.35 -9.95
C GLU A 224 -9.09 22.51 -9.01
N ILE A 225 -9.40 22.61 -7.72
CA ILE A 225 -8.91 21.69 -6.69
C ILE A 225 -10.03 20.69 -6.41
N VAL A 226 -9.72 19.40 -6.57
CA VAL A 226 -10.69 18.32 -6.40
C VAL A 226 -10.17 17.33 -5.38
N GLN A 227 -11.06 16.95 -4.47
CA GLN A 227 -10.84 15.84 -3.56
C GLN A 227 -11.65 14.65 -4.04
N TYR A 228 -11.04 13.48 -4.08
CA TYR A 228 -11.75 12.23 -4.39
C TYR A 228 -11.22 11.07 -3.56
N VAL A 229 -12.05 10.05 -3.46
CA VAL A 229 -11.83 8.90 -2.59
C VAL A 229 -11.95 7.62 -3.41
N VAL A 230 -10.97 6.73 -3.23
CA VAL A 230 -10.96 5.41 -3.86
C VAL A 230 -10.92 4.34 -2.76
N ASN A 231 -11.83 3.36 -2.86
CA ASN A 231 -11.96 2.23 -1.96
C ASN A 231 -11.66 0.93 -2.70
N PHE A 232 -10.41 0.49 -2.66
CA PHE A 232 -9.97 -0.72 -3.38
C PHE A 232 -10.52 -2.01 -2.78
N LEU A 233 -10.60 -2.10 -1.44
CA LEU A 233 -11.11 -3.26 -0.71
C LEU A 233 -11.68 -2.79 0.62
N ASP A 234 -12.80 -3.39 1.07
CA ASP A 234 -13.50 -3.05 2.31
C ASP A 234 -12.61 -3.05 3.58
N TYR A 235 -11.48 -3.75 3.53
CA TYR A 235 -10.57 -3.96 4.66
C TYR A 235 -9.23 -3.22 4.54
N ILE A 236 -9.02 -2.45 3.47
CA ILE A 236 -7.82 -1.60 3.32
C ILE A 236 -8.22 -0.16 3.63
N PRO A 237 -7.37 0.64 4.32
CA PRO A 237 -7.63 2.04 4.53
C PRO A 237 -7.96 2.76 3.23
N VAL A 238 -9.08 3.46 3.25
CA VAL A 238 -9.57 4.27 2.14
C VAL A 238 -8.52 5.29 1.72
N ARG A 239 -8.29 5.42 0.41
CA ARG A 239 -7.31 6.39 -0.12
C ARG A 239 -8.02 7.67 -0.52
N SER A 240 -7.67 8.77 0.16
CA SER A 240 -8.12 10.12 -0.19
C SER A 240 -7.03 10.83 -0.99
N PHE A 241 -7.43 11.44 -2.11
CA PHE A 241 -6.59 12.24 -2.97
C PHE A 241 -7.10 13.68 -2.99
N CYS A 242 -6.19 14.64 -3.08
CA CYS A 242 -6.50 16.06 -3.26
C CYS A 242 -5.57 16.60 -4.33
N GLU A 243 -6.13 16.98 -5.46
CA GLU A 243 -5.38 17.28 -6.68
C GLU A 243 -5.79 18.63 -7.25
N PHE A 244 -4.80 19.34 -7.80
CA PHE A 244 -5.00 20.48 -8.67
C PHE A 244 -5.00 19.96 -10.10
N ARG A 245 -6.07 20.22 -10.84
CA ARG A 245 -6.24 19.78 -12.23
C ARG A 245 -6.73 20.91 -13.12
#